data_AF-A0A1M6MW69-F1
#
_entry.id   AF-A0A1M6MW69-F1
#
_cell.length_a   1.000
_cell.length_b   1.000
_cell.length_c   1.000
_cell.angle_alpha   90.00
_cell.angle_beta   90.00
_cell.angle_gamma   90.00
#
_symmetry.space_group_name_H-M   'P 1'
#
loop_
_entity.id
_entity.type
_entity.pdbx_description
1 polymer ?
#
loop_
_entity_poly.entity_id
_entity_poly.type
_entity_poly.pdbx_seq_one_letter_code
_entity_poly.pdbx_strand_id
1 'polypeptide(L)'
;MDKVYNRNLILILVYLIVDTIFLAGYMFMVIFQREGYEPQVYKDAYVYLVTFSFIFSNFLFMLWDKGELENLLDNRLKGLGITKTILRYYRNLFIEIIILAFVLVPLIIAIFIIGNLNHINFVLPLFIQAAWGMAVLSIRGYLVTLKCDKLWKELFIILFMFTVIILTIVFLYFYSQYGRLVITTVYDNDIPMGFFVNPLLTIVGLLYLQTGSPTYIGYIPVIYTIGFCVFIFILSLLLTIKKVSYELGGKNIAKSSSGKNIEKA
;
A
#
# COMPACT_ATOMS: atom_id res chain seq x y z
N MET A 1 -26.26 -7.59 0.24
CA MET A 1 -24.83 -7.56 -0.14
C MET A 1 -24.52 -6.16 -0.61
N ASP A 2 -23.74 -5.43 0.18
CA ASP A 2 -23.61 -3.98 0.08
C ASP A 2 -22.81 -3.56 -1.16
N LYS A 3 -23.34 -2.56 -1.90
CA LYS A 3 -22.73 -2.02 -3.14
C LYS A 3 -21.25 -1.63 -3.02
N VAL A 4 -20.78 -1.33 -1.80
CA VAL A 4 -19.39 -0.94 -1.48
C VAL A 4 -18.40 -2.10 -1.69
N TYR A 5 -18.78 -3.33 -1.30
CA TYR A 5 -17.93 -4.51 -1.47
C TYR A 5 -17.66 -4.82 -2.96
N ASN A 6 -18.63 -4.54 -3.83
CA ASN A 6 -18.48 -4.74 -5.27
C ASN A 6 -17.41 -3.81 -5.87
N ARG A 7 -17.23 -2.59 -5.37
CA ARG A 7 -16.30 -1.64 -6.01
C ARG A 7 -14.84 -1.98 -5.74
N ASN A 8 -14.46 -2.28 -4.50
CA ASN A 8 -13.08 -2.69 -4.19
C ASN A 8 -12.72 -4.02 -4.87
N LEU A 9 -13.69 -4.93 -4.96
CA LEU A 9 -13.52 -6.17 -5.72
C LEU A 9 -13.28 -5.91 -7.21
N ILE A 10 -14.01 -4.96 -7.82
CA ILE A 10 -13.75 -4.52 -9.21
C ILE A 10 -12.32 -3.96 -9.34
N LEU A 11 -11.86 -3.15 -8.38
CA LEU A 11 -10.49 -2.62 -8.41
C LEU A 11 -9.44 -3.75 -8.35
N ILE A 12 -9.65 -4.77 -7.51
CA ILE A 12 -8.78 -5.95 -7.43
C ILE A 12 -8.80 -6.76 -8.73
N LEU A 13 -9.96 -6.88 -9.39
CA LEU A 13 -10.04 -7.56 -10.69
C LEU A 13 -9.33 -6.77 -11.79
N VAL A 14 -9.49 -5.44 -11.81
CA VAL A 14 -8.77 -4.56 -12.74
C VAL A 14 -7.26 -4.67 -12.50
N TYR A 15 -6.84 -4.71 -11.24
CA TYR A 15 -5.45 -4.97 -10.85
C TYR A 15 -4.88 -6.21 -11.54
N LEU A 16 -5.55 -7.35 -11.31
CA LEU A 16 -5.13 -8.63 -11.88
C LEU A 16 -5.07 -8.62 -13.40
N ILE A 17 -6.09 -8.06 -14.06
CA ILE A 17 -6.18 -8.03 -15.52
C ILE A 17 -5.02 -7.21 -16.11
N VAL A 18 -4.76 -6.02 -15.57
CA VAL A 18 -3.70 -5.16 -16.08
C VAL A 18 -2.32 -5.77 -15.84
N ASP A 19 -2.06 -6.34 -14.66
CA ASP A 19 -0.80 -7.04 -14.40
C ASP A 19 -0.61 -8.26 -15.31
N THR A 20 -1.69 -8.98 -15.62
CA THR A 20 -1.65 -10.10 -16.57
C THR A 20 -1.31 -9.64 -17.98
N ILE A 21 -1.93 -8.56 -18.45
CA ILE A 21 -1.64 -7.96 -19.77
C ILE A 21 -0.20 -7.47 -19.83
N PHE A 22 0.27 -6.80 -18.77
CA PHE A 22 1.65 -6.32 -18.68
C PHE A 22 2.66 -7.46 -18.74
N LEU A 23 2.43 -8.53 -17.97
CA LEU A 23 3.26 -9.73 -17.99
C LEU A 23 3.28 -10.38 -19.38
N ALA A 24 2.11 -10.56 -20.00
CA ALA A 24 2.01 -11.12 -21.34
C ALA A 24 2.79 -10.28 -22.37
N GLY A 25 2.61 -8.95 -22.33
CA GLY A 25 3.35 -8.02 -23.19
C GLY A 25 4.87 -8.14 -23.03
N TYR A 26 5.36 -8.21 -21.78
CA TYR A 26 6.78 -8.39 -21.53
C TYR A 26 7.30 -9.73 -22.07
N MET A 27 6.55 -10.82 -21.86
CA MET A 27 6.89 -12.16 -22.37
C MET A 27 7.03 -12.15 -23.90
N PHE A 28 6.12 -11.48 -24.62
CA PHE A 28 6.21 -11.34 -26.08
C PHE A 28 7.36 -10.46 -26.55
N MET A 29 7.64 -9.34 -25.87
CA MET A 29 8.68 -8.41 -26.31
C MET A 29 10.09 -8.91 -26.04
N VAL A 30 10.32 -9.60 -24.92
CA VAL A 30 11.70 -9.88 -24.46
C VAL A 30 12.01 -11.37 -24.48
N ILE A 31 11.09 -12.21 -24.02
CA ILE A 31 11.36 -13.63 -23.80
C ILE A 31 11.18 -14.43 -25.09
N PHE A 32 10.12 -14.19 -25.86
CA PHE A 32 9.87 -14.90 -27.12
C PHE A 32 10.71 -14.40 -28.31
N GLN A 33 11.41 -13.27 -28.19
CA GLN A 33 12.29 -12.74 -29.25
C GLN A 33 13.72 -13.28 -29.22
N ARG A 34 14.16 -13.88 -28.09
CA ARG A 34 15.52 -14.40 -27.96
C ARG A 34 15.53 -15.92 -28.18
N GLU A 35 16.47 -16.38 -29.00
CA GLU A 35 16.76 -17.81 -29.12
C GLU A 35 17.60 -18.27 -27.93
N GLY A 36 17.12 -19.28 -27.20
CA GLY A 36 17.82 -19.84 -26.05
C GLY A 36 17.36 -19.33 -24.68
N TYR A 37 17.73 -20.07 -23.64
CA TYR A 37 17.37 -19.75 -22.25
C TYR A 37 18.40 -18.82 -21.61
N GLU A 38 17.99 -17.60 -21.26
CA GLU A 38 18.82 -16.61 -20.56
C GLU A 38 18.21 -16.25 -19.19
N PRO A 39 18.73 -16.79 -18.07
CA PRO A 39 18.18 -16.57 -16.72
C PRO A 39 18.03 -15.09 -16.34
N GLN A 40 18.93 -14.23 -16.83
CA GLN A 40 18.93 -12.81 -16.49
C GLN A 40 17.68 -12.09 -17.00
N VAL A 41 17.19 -12.45 -18.19
CA VAL A 41 16.00 -11.86 -18.80
C VAL A 41 14.76 -12.10 -17.93
N TYR A 42 14.64 -13.29 -17.34
CA TYR A 42 13.54 -13.66 -16.44
C TYR A 42 13.65 -12.98 -15.07
N LYS A 43 14.87 -12.80 -14.56
CA LYS A 43 15.10 -12.00 -13.35
C LYS A 43 14.66 -10.56 -13.57
N ASP A 44 15.03 -9.95 -14.68
CA ASP A 44 14.65 -8.59 -15.02
C ASP A 44 13.13 -8.49 -15.22
N ALA A 45 12.51 -9.48 -15.88
CA ALA A 45 11.04 -9.59 -16.01
C ALA A 45 10.33 -9.53 -14.66
N TYR A 46 10.83 -10.29 -13.70
CA TYR A 46 10.32 -10.32 -12.34
C TYR A 46 10.44 -8.95 -11.66
N VAL A 47 11.60 -8.29 -11.78
CA VAL A 47 11.80 -6.95 -11.21
C VAL A 47 10.82 -5.94 -11.81
N TYR A 48 10.64 -5.96 -13.13
CA TYR A 48 9.70 -5.06 -13.81
C TYR A 48 8.25 -5.32 -13.42
N LEU A 49 7.83 -6.59 -13.37
CA LEU A 49 6.48 -6.94 -12.94
C LEU A 49 6.23 -6.42 -11.52
N VAL A 50 7.08 -6.77 -10.56
CA VAL A 50 6.88 -6.36 -9.16
C VAL A 50 6.88 -4.84 -9.00
N THR A 51 7.78 -4.14 -9.70
CA THR A 51 7.84 -2.68 -9.67
C THR A 51 6.58 -2.05 -10.27
N PHE A 52 6.15 -2.54 -11.44
CA PHE A 52 4.93 -2.08 -12.10
C PHE A 52 3.69 -2.33 -11.23
N SER A 53 3.52 -3.55 -10.74
CA SER A 53 2.41 -3.95 -9.86
C SER A 53 2.37 -3.10 -8.59
N PHE A 54 3.53 -2.79 -8.00
CA PHE A 54 3.59 -1.87 -6.86
C PHE A 54 3.13 -0.46 -7.23
N ILE A 55 3.65 0.14 -8.31
CA ILE A 55 3.22 1.46 -8.80
C ILE A 55 1.71 1.44 -9.10
N PHE A 56 1.21 0.39 -9.75
CA PHE A 56 -0.19 0.29 -10.11
C PHE A 56 -1.10 0.16 -8.89
N SER A 57 -0.70 -0.61 -7.88
CA SER A 57 -1.42 -0.69 -6.60
C SER A 57 -1.50 0.67 -5.89
N ASN A 58 -0.49 1.53 -6.01
CA ASN A 58 -0.52 2.88 -5.46
C ASN A 58 -1.62 3.73 -6.11
N PHE A 59 -1.83 3.62 -7.43
CA PHE A 59 -2.95 4.26 -8.11
C PHE A 59 -4.30 3.69 -7.65
N LEU A 60 -4.41 2.37 -7.45
CA LEU A 60 -5.64 1.76 -6.95
C LEU A 60 -5.99 2.18 -5.52
N PHE A 61 -4.99 2.35 -4.65
CA PHE A 61 -5.23 2.87 -3.29
C PHE A 61 -5.80 4.29 -3.28
N MET A 62 -5.52 5.11 -4.31
CA MET A 62 -6.18 6.42 -4.48
C MET A 62 -7.67 6.27 -4.79
N LEU A 63 -8.04 5.24 -5.58
CA LEU A 63 -9.42 4.98 -6.02
C LEU A 63 -10.23 4.10 -5.06
N TRP A 64 -9.58 3.53 -4.04
CA TRP A 64 -10.21 2.62 -3.07
C TRP A 64 -11.49 3.20 -2.47
N ASP A 65 -12.53 2.38 -2.33
CA ASP A 65 -13.80 2.84 -1.77
C ASP A 65 -13.72 2.95 -0.25
N LYS A 66 -14.36 4.00 0.27
CA LYS A 66 -14.47 4.34 1.70
C LYS A 66 -15.89 4.22 2.23
N GLY A 67 -16.83 3.81 1.37
CA GLY A 67 -18.25 3.86 1.64
C GLY A 67 -18.64 3.27 2.99
N GLU A 68 -17.97 2.23 3.48
CA GLU A 68 -18.27 1.66 4.81
C GLU A 68 -17.99 2.67 5.94
N LEU A 69 -16.82 3.32 5.99
CA LEU A 69 -16.49 4.30 7.04
C LEU A 69 -17.30 5.60 6.93
N GLU A 70 -17.53 6.08 5.71
CA GLU A 70 -18.35 7.27 5.45
C GLU A 70 -19.81 7.03 5.86
N ASN A 71 -20.41 5.91 5.42
CA ASN A 71 -21.77 5.54 5.80
C ASN A 71 -21.89 5.27 7.31
N LEU A 72 -20.84 4.82 7.99
CA LEU A 72 -20.84 4.63 9.44
C LEU A 72 -20.76 5.95 10.21
N LEU A 73 -20.03 6.94 9.69
CA LEU A 73 -20.01 8.30 10.23
C LEU A 73 -21.35 9.02 10.01
N ASP A 74 -22.07 8.68 8.94
CA ASP A 74 -23.40 9.23 8.64
C ASP A 74 -24.52 8.51 9.41
N ASN A 75 -24.45 7.18 9.58
CA ASN A 75 -25.41 6.37 10.35
C ASN A 75 -25.24 6.47 11.88
N ARG A 76 -24.65 7.57 12.36
CA ARG A 76 -24.20 7.87 13.74
C ARG A 76 -25.25 7.81 14.88
N LEU A 77 -26.40 7.17 14.70
CA LEU A 77 -27.57 7.27 15.59
C LEU A 77 -28.10 5.96 16.19
N LYS A 78 -27.55 4.78 15.88
CA LYS A 78 -28.20 3.50 16.29
C LYS A 78 -27.45 2.62 17.31
N GLY A 79 -26.62 3.21 18.17
CA GLY A 79 -26.30 2.61 19.48
C GLY A 79 -25.36 1.39 19.50
N LEU A 80 -24.73 1.02 18.39
CA LEU A 80 -23.75 -0.08 18.37
C LEU A 80 -22.37 0.37 18.85
N GLY A 81 -21.63 -0.53 19.50
CA GLY A 81 -20.27 -0.28 20.01
C GLY A 81 -19.32 0.24 18.92
N ILE A 82 -19.00 1.53 18.99
CA ILE A 82 -18.17 2.25 18.01
C ILE A 82 -16.81 1.60 17.82
N THR A 83 -16.19 1.14 18.91
CA THR A 83 -14.90 0.45 18.89
C THR A 83 -14.96 -0.84 18.08
N LYS A 84 -16.01 -1.66 18.26
CA LYS A 84 -16.23 -2.89 17.46
C LYS A 84 -16.41 -2.58 15.98
N THR A 85 -17.06 -1.46 15.68
CA THR A 85 -17.33 -1.03 14.30
C THR A 85 -16.07 -0.57 13.59
N ILE A 86 -15.26 0.28 14.24
CA ILE A 86 -13.96 0.71 13.72
C ILE A 86 -13.05 -0.50 13.51
N LEU A 87 -13.01 -1.43 14.47
CA LEU A 87 -12.22 -2.65 14.36
C LEU A 87 -12.68 -3.52 13.17
N ARG A 88 -14.00 -3.63 12.93
CA ARG A 88 -14.55 -4.33 11.77
C ARG A 88 -14.10 -3.70 10.46
N TYR A 89 -14.13 -2.37 10.36
CA TYR A 89 -13.65 -1.65 9.18
C TYR A 89 -12.18 -1.95 8.88
N TYR A 90 -11.30 -1.81 9.87
CA TYR A 90 -9.87 -2.11 9.68
C TYR A 90 -9.60 -3.58 9.40
N ARG A 91 -10.39 -4.50 9.96
CA ARG A 91 -10.32 -5.93 9.62
C ARG A 91 -10.69 -6.19 8.16
N ASN A 92 -11.75 -5.57 7.65
CA ASN A 92 -12.15 -5.70 6.26
C ASN A 92 -11.06 -5.15 5.33
N LEU A 93 -10.53 -3.96 5.62
CA LEU A 93 -9.39 -3.38 4.89
C LEU A 93 -8.19 -4.33 4.84
N PHE A 94 -7.85 -4.96 5.96
CA PHE A 94 -6.74 -5.91 6.04
C PHE A 94 -6.94 -7.11 5.14
N ILE A 95 -8.15 -7.70 5.13
CA ILE A 95 -8.48 -8.83 4.26
C ILE A 95 -8.38 -8.42 2.80
N GLU A 96 -8.93 -7.26 2.41
CA GLU A 96 -8.90 -6.82 1.02
C GLU A 96 -7.48 -6.53 0.52
N ILE A 97 -6.61 -5.94 1.36
CA ILE A 97 -5.21 -5.68 1.01
C ILE A 97 -4.41 -6.98 0.88
N ILE A 98 -4.67 -7.96 1.76
CA ILE A 98 -4.09 -9.30 1.61
C ILE A 98 -4.52 -9.90 0.27
N ILE A 99 -5.81 -9.87 -0.06
CA ILE A 99 -6.29 -10.40 -1.34
C ILE A 99 -5.58 -9.70 -2.50
N LEU A 100 -5.47 -8.36 -2.48
CA LEU A 100 -4.77 -7.59 -3.52
C LEU A 100 -3.31 -8.03 -3.68
N ALA A 101 -2.56 -8.23 -2.59
CA ALA A 101 -1.17 -8.67 -2.66
C ALA A 101 -1.06 -10.12 -3.18
N PHE A 102 -1.92 -11.03 -2.70
CA PHE A 102 -1.88 -12.44 -3.08
C PHE A 102 -2.32 -12.72 -4.52
N VAL A 103 -3.09 -11.81 -5.12
CA VAL A 103 -3.47 -11.88 -6.55
C VAL A 103 -2.26 -11.89 -7.49
N LEU A 104 -1.10 -11.38 -7.05
CA LEU A 104 0.16 -11.44 -7.83
C LEU A 104 0.85 -12.81 -7.79
N VAL A 105 0.55 -13.67 -6.81
CA VAL A 105 1.27 -14.94 -6.62
C VAL A 105 1.24 -15.81 -7.88
N PRO A 106 0.09 -16.01 -8.58
CA PRO A 106 0.07 -16.79 -9.81
C PRO A 106 0.97 -16.21 -10.92
N LEU A 107 1.01 -14.88 -11.06
CA LEU A 107 1.82 -14.19 -12.06
C LEU A 107 3.32 -14.35 -11.78
N ILE A 108 3.69 -14.25 -10.50
CA ILE A 108 5.07 -14.46 -10.05
C ILE A 108 5.47 -15.93 -10.29
N ILE A 109 4.63 -16.89 -9.90
CA ILE A 109 4.90 -18.33 -10.12
C ILE A 109 5.10 -18.63 -11.60
N ALA A 110 4.32 -18.01 -12.49
CA ALA A 110 4.50 -18.18 -13.94
C ALA A 110 5.92 -17.79 -14.40
N ILE A 111 6.46 -16.66 -13.91
CA ILE A 111 7.84 -16.26 -14.22
C ILE A 111 8.85 -17.27 -13.67
N PHE A 112 8.64 -17.79 -12.46
CA PHE A 112 9.55 -18.76 -11.85
C PHE A 112 9.58 -20.10 -12.60
N ILE A 113 8.41 -20.58 -13.03
CA ILE A 113 8.28 -21.83 -13.78
C ILE A 113 8.95 -21.68 -15.15
N ILE A 114 8.65 -20.60 -15.89
CA ILE A 114 9.21 -20.38 -17.23
C ILE A 114 10.72 -20.07 -17.13
N GLY A 115 11.12 -19.29 -16.13
CA GLY A 115 12.48 -18.82 -15.93
C GLY A 115 13.38 -19.72 -15.08
N ASN A 116 12.90 -20.89 -14.63
CA ASN A 116 13.64 -21.84 -13.78
C ASN A 116 14.46 -21.16 -12.65
N LEU A 117 13.87 -20.18 -11.98
CA LEU A 117 14.56 -19.33 -10.99
C LEU A 117 14.52 -20.02 -9.62
N ASN A 118 15.68 -20.44 -9.09
CA ASN A 118 15.67 -21.34 -7.95
C ASN A 118 15.18 -20.74 -6.63
N HIS A 119 15.55 -19.52 -6.21
CA HIS A 119 15.07 -18.98 -4.92
C HIS A 119 15.14 -17.45 -4.86
N ILE A 120 14.28 -16.78 -5.61
CA ILE A 120 14.06 -15.35 -5.38
C ILE A 120 13.04 -15.23 -4.23
N ASN A 121 13.37 -14.45 -3.19
CA ASN A 121 12.55 -14.23 -2.00
C ASN A 121 11.25 -13.46 -2.34
N PHE A 122 10.31 -14.11 -3.03
CA PHE A 122 9.10 -13.48 -3.59
C PHE A 122 8.08 -13.05 -2.53
N VAL A 123 8.15 -13.63 -1.33
CA VAL A 123 7.24 -13.32 -0.23
C VAL A 123 7.47 -11.91 0.31
N LEU A 124 8.72 -11.45 0.33
CA LEU A 124 9.08 -10.17 0.95
C LEU A 124 8.51 -8.96 0.19
N PRO A 125 8.62 -8.85 -1.15
CA PRO A 125 7.96 -7.77 -1.89
C PRO A 125 6.45 -7.71 -1.67
N LEU A 126 5.77 -8.87 -1.63
CA LEU A 126 4.33 -8.96 -1.36
C LEU A 126 3.99 -8.47 0.05
N PHE A 127 4.81 -8.82 1.04
CA PHE A 127 4.61 -8.36 2.41
C PHE A 127 4.81 -6.84 2.54
N ILE A 128 5.83 -6.28 1.89
CA ILE A 128 6.06 -4.82 1.85
C ILE A 128 4.86 -4.12 1.18
N GLN A 129 4.38 -4.66 0.07
CA GLN A 129 3.22 -4.12 -0.63
C GLN A 129 1.96 -4.12 0.24
N ALA A 130 1.68 -5.23 0.94
CA ALA A 130 0.56 -5.32 1.86
C ALA A 130 0.70 -4.34 3.04
N ALA A 131 1.89 -4.26 3.66
CA ALA A 131 2.17 -3.35 4.76
C ALA A 131 1.98 -1.88 4.33
N TRP A 132 2.47 -1.52 3.15
CA TRP A 132 2.31 -0.18 2.58
C TRP A 132 0.84 0.14 2.29
N GLY A 133 0.12 -0.77 1.64
CA GLY A 133 -1.31 -0.60 1.38
C GLY A 133 -2.09 -0.35 2.67
N MET A 134 -1.77 -1.10 3.74
CA MET A 134 -2.37 -0.88 5.06
C MET A 134 -2.07 0.52 5.60
N ALA A 135 -0.82 0.98 5.52
CA ALA A 135 -0.44 2.31 5.98
C ALA A 135 -1.22 3.42 5.23
N VAL A 136 -1.26 3.35 3.89
CA VAL A 136 -1.95 4.33 3.03
C VAL A 136 -3.45 4.34 3.30
N LEU A 137 -4.11 3.18 3.29
CA LEU A 137 -5.55 3.11 3.52
C LEU A 137 -5.93 3.52 4.96
N SER A 138 -5.03 3.34 5.93
CA SER A 138 -5.25 3.80 7.30
C SER A 138 -5.15 5.31 7.45
N ILE A 139 -4.15 5.95 6.84
CA ILE A 139 -4.07 7.42 6.75
C ILE A 139 -5.34 7.94 6.10
N ARG A 140 -5.75 7.32 5.00
CA ARG A 140 -6.94 7.66 4.25
C ARG A 140 -8.21 7.52 5.10
N GLY A 141 -8.34 6.46 5.90
CA GLY A 141 -9.42 6.27 6.87
C GLY A 141 -9.45 7.36 7.93
N TYR A 142 -8.28 7.73 8.48
CA TYR A 142 -8.19 8.85 9.42
C TYR A 142 -8.63 10.17 8.78
N LEU A 143 -8.18 10.49 7.56
CA LEU A 143 -8.56 11.71 6.85
C LEU A 143 -10.07 11.83 6.66
N VAL A 144 -10.79 10.72 6.47
CA VAL A 144 -12.27 10.74 6.39
C VAL A 144 -12.89 11.31 7.66
N THR A 145 -12.31 11.03 8.83
CA THR A 145 -12.82 11.51 10.13
C THR A 145 -12.59 13.01 10.37
N LEU A 146 -11.74 13.67 9.56
CA LEU A 146 -11.51 15.10 9.69
C LEU A 146 -12.66 15.91 9.08
N LYS A 147 -13.00 17.04 9.69
CA LYS A 147 -13.96 18.01 9.15
C LYS A 147 -13.27 18.89 8.11
N CYS A 148 -12.95 18.32 6.96
CA CYS A 148 -12.34 18.99 5.83
C CYS A 148 -13.10 18.57 4.56
N ASP A 149 -13.09 19.43 3.54
CA ASP A 149 -13.77 19.10 2.29
C ASP A 149 -13.16 17.86 1.64
N LYS A 150 -14.02 17.09 0.97
CA LYS A 150 -13.64 15.85 0.30
C LYS A 150 -12.49 16.07 -0.69
N LEU A 151 -12.53 17.17 -1.45
CA LEU A 151 -11.51 17.52 -2.44
C LEU A 151 -10.12 17.67 -1.82
N TRP A 152 -9.99 18.36 -0.68
CA TRP A 152 -8.71 18.56 -0.01
C TRP A 152 -8.12 17.25 0.53
N LYS A 153 -8.97 16.36 1.06
CA LYS A 153 -8.55 15.03 1.51
C LYS A 153 -8.04 14.16 0.37
N GLU A 154 -8.71 14.21 -0.78
CA GLU A 154 -8.30 13.47 -1.97
C GLU A 154 -7.00 14.04 -2.56
N LEU A 155 -6.89 15.37 -2.66
CA LEU A 155 -5.69 16.05 -3.13
C LEU A 155 -4.46 15.70 -2.27
N PHE A 156 -4.61 15.69 -0.94
CA PHE A 156 -3.51 15.35 -0.03
C PHE A 156 -2.99 13.93 -0.28
N ILE A 157 -3.89 12.95 -0.45
CA ILE A 157 -3.49 11.57 -0.71
C ILE A 157 -2.84 11.44 -2.08
N ILE A 158 -3.38 12.10 -3.11
CA ILE A 158 -2.79 12.11 -4.44
C ILE A 158 -1.39 12.69 -4.39
N LEU A 159 -1.20 13.84 -3.74
CA LEU A 159 0.11 14.50 -3.62
C LEU A 159 1.11 13.65 -2.83
N PHE A 160 0.67 13.01 -1.75
CA PHE A 160 1.50 12.09 -0.97
C PHE A 160 1.98 10.91 -1.83
N MET A 161 1.05 10.22 -2.51
CA MET A 161 1.36 9.06 -3.33
C MET A 161 2.19 9.43 -4.56
N PHE A 162 1.91 10.59 -5.18
CA PHE A 162 2.69 11.13 -6.28
C PHE A 162 4.12 11.45 -5.87
N THR A 163 4.31 12.00 -4.67
CA THR A 163 5.65 12.25 -4.11
C THR A 163 6.41 10.94 -3.93
N VAL A 164 5.76 9.89 -3.40
CA VAL A 164 6.38 8.57 -3.25
C VAL A 164 6.78 8.00 -4.63
N ILE A 165 5.90 8.10 -5.64
CA ILE A 165 6.19 7.61 -7.00
C ILE A 165 7.32 8.42 -7.65
N ILE A 166 7.25 9.76 -7.66
CA ILE A 166 8.28 10.61 -8.28
C ILE A 166 9.63 10.38 -7.62
N LEU A 167 9.69 10.44 -6.29
CA LEU A 167 10.95 10.23 -5.59
C LEU A 167 11.53 8.88 -6.00
N THR A 168 10.70 7.86 -6.08
CA THR A 168 11.16 6.56 -6.57
C THR A 168 11.67 6.61 -8.00
N ILE A 169 10.95 7.19 -8.95
CA ILE A 169 11.38 7.25 -10.36
C ILE A 169 12.71 8.00 -10.48
N VAL A 170 12.84 9.13 -9.77
CA VAL A 170 14.09 9.91 -9.73
C VAL A 170 15.24 9.05 -9.18
N PHE A 171 15.00 8.33 -8.08
CA PHE A 171 15.98 7.41 -7.52
C PHE A 171 16.31 6.23 -8.46
N LEU A 172 15.31 5.65 -9.12
CA LEU A 172 15.46 4.60 -10.12
C LEU A 172 16.26 5.07 -11.33
N TYR A 173 16.06 6.32 -11.75
CA TYR A 173 16.84 6.94 -12.82
C TYR A 173 18.31 7.09 -12.40
N PHE A 174 18.58 7.65 -11.22
CA PHE A 174 19.94 7.74 -10.69
C PHE A 174 20.57 6.35 -10.51
N TYR A 175 19.79 5.38 -10.06
CA TYR A 175 20.19 3.98 -9.98
C TYR A 175 20.54 3.40 -11.36
N SER A 176 19.74 3.66 -12.40
CA SER A 176 20.02 3.13 -13.73
C SER A 176 21.26 3.76 -14.34
N GLN A 177 21.45 5.07 -14.18
CA GLN A 177 22.56 5.81 -14.78
C GLN A 177 23.88 5.65 -14.00
N TYR A 178 23.80 5.47 -12.69
CA TYR A 178 24.96 5.45 -11.80
C TYR A 178 25.00 4.17 -10.95
N GLY A 179 24.42 3.06 -11.41
CA GLY A 179 24.11 1.88 -10.59
C GLY A 179 25.22 1.36 -9.69
N ARG A 180 26.48 1.37 -10.14
CA ARG A 180 27.59 1.04 -9.23
C ARG A 180 27.75 2.05 -8.10
N LEU A 181 27.72 3.35 -8.40
CA LEU A 181 27.91 4.44 -7.43
C LEU A 181 26.68 4.62 -6.53
N VAL A 182 25.47 4.49 -7.10
CA VAL A 182 24.20 4.70 -6.41
C VAL A 182 23.82 3.48 -5.58
N ILE A 183 24.20 2.26 -5.94
CA ILE A 183 23.88 1.10 -5.09
C ILE A 183 24.88 0.95 -3.96
N THR A 184 26.17 1.21 -4.23
CA THR A 184 27.15 1.31 -3.15
C THR A 184 26.78 2.41 -2.18
N THR A 185 26.24 3.55 -2.63
CA THR A 185 25.78 4.63 -1.75
C THR A 185 24.40 4.37 -1.13
N VAL A 186 23.37 3.98 -1.90
CA VAL A 186 21.98 3.68 -1.44
C VAL A 186 21.98 2.63 -0.34
N TYR A 187 22.82 1.61 -0.49
CA TYR A 187 22.99 0.53 0.47
C TYR A 187 24.38 0.58 1.12
N ASP A 188 24.95 1.78 1.28
CA ASP A 188 26.09 2.06 2.17
C ASP A 188 25.62 2.35 3.58
N ASN A 189 26.47 2.10 4.58
CA ASN A 189 26.17 2.44 5.97
C ASN A 189 25.93 3.96 6.19
N ASP A 190 26.30 4.79 5.21
CA ASP A 190 26.27 6.26 5.30
C ASP A 190 24.92 6.89 4.92
N ILE A 191 23.95 6.11 4.42
CA ILE A 191 22.66 6.70 4.07
C ILE A 191 21.72 6.86 5.25
N PRO A 192 21.04 8.02 5.34
CA PRO A 192 19.99 8.21 6.33
C PRO A 192 18.91 7.14 6.19
N MET A 193 18.69 6.38 7.26
CA MET A 193 17.68 5.31 7.30
C MET A 193 16.26 5.78 6.91
N GLY A 194 15.99 7.09 7.01
CA GLY A 194 14.75 7.71 6.54
C GLY A 194 14.45 7.52 5.04
N PHE A 195 15.45 7.24 4.20
CA PHE A 195 15.21 6.92 2.78
C PHE A 195 14.48 5.59 2.59
N PHE A 196 14.70 4.62 3.47
CA PHE A 196 14.05 3.31 3.44
C PHE A 196 12.63 3.32 4.00
N VAL A 197 12.09 4.50 4.36
CA VAL A 197 10.65 4.68 4.55
C VAL A 197 9.89 4.52 3.23
N ASN A 198 10.54 4.81 2.10
CA ASN A 198 9.93 4.60 0.80
C ASN A 198 9.90 3.10 0.45
N PRO A 199 8.72 2.45 0.44
CA PRO A 199 8.58 1.02 0.20
C PRO A 199 9.04 0.60 -1.20
N LEU A 200 8.97 1.48 -2.19
CA LEU A 200 9.35 1.16 -3.56
C LEU A 200 10.87 1.08 -3.70
N LEU A 201 11.61 1.98 -3.03
CA LEU A 201 13.08 1.88 -2.95
C LEU A 201 13.51 0.59 -2.26
N THR A 202 12.84 0.24 -1.15
CA THR A 202 13.11 -1.00 -0.43
C THR A 202 12.83 -2.23 -1.29
N ILE A 203 11.70 -2.25 -2.04
CA ILE A 203 11.40 -3.33 -2.97
C ILE A 203 12.46 -3.42 -4.05
N VAL A 204 12.82 -2.31 -4.71
CA VAL A 204 13.81 -2.30 -5.79
C VAL A 204 15.17 -2.82 -5.32
N GLY A 205 15.69 -2.36 -4.18
CA GLY A 205 16.98 -2.86 -3.73
C GLY A 205 16.93 -4.26 -3.11
N LEU A 206 15.78 -4.69 -2.58
CA LEU A 206 15.56 -6.10 -2.24
C LEU A 206 15.61 -6.99 -3.50
N LEU A 207 14.96 -6.55 -4.58
CA LEU A 207 14.99 -7.23 -5.86
C LEU A 207 16.42 -7.27 -6.42
N TYR A 208 17.19 -6.19 -6.27
CA TYR A 208 18.60 -6.15 -6.65
C TYR A 208 19.47 -7.15 -5.87
N LEU A 209 19.32 -7.22 -4.55
CA LEU A 209 19.98 -8.24 -3.71
C LEU A 209 19.68 -9.66 -4.22
N GLN A 210 18.43 -9.93 -4.59
CA GLN A 210 18.00 -11.24 -5.09
C GLN A 210 18.56 -11.59 -6.47
N THR A 211 18.93 -10.60 -7.28
CA THR A 211 19.57 -10.85 -8.58
C THR A 211 21.05 -11.27 -8.48
N GLY A 212 21.66 -11.18 -7.30
CA GLY A 212 23.03 -11.62 -7.01
C GLY A 212 24.02 -10.49 -6.76
N SER A 213 23.53 -9.26 -6.62
CA SER A 213 24.37 -8.09 -6.46
C SER A 213 24.65 -7.76 -4.98
N PRO A 214 25.84 -7.22 -4.66
CA PRO A 214 26.21 -6.91 -3.28
C PRO A 214 25.37 -5.76 -2.72
N THR A 215 24.86 -5.93 -1.50
CA THR A 215 24.31 -4.85 -0.66
C THR A 215 24.98 -4.92 0.71
N TYR A 216 25.54 -3.83 1.22
CA TYR A 216 26.22 -3.84 2.53
C TYR A 216 25.21 -3.88 3.70
N ILE A 217 24.03 -3.30 3.51
CA ILE A 217 23.00 -3.17 4.56
C ILE A 217 22.02 -4.38 4.61
N GLY A 218 22.06 -5.29 3.62
CA GLY A 218 21.24 -6.51 3.60
C GLY A 218 19.74 -6.24 3.72
N TYR A 219 19.06 -6.93 4.65
CA TYR A 219 17.60 -6.85 4.86
C TYR A 219 17.14 -5.73 5.80
N ILE A 220 18.05 -4.93 6.35
CA ILE A 220 17.69 -3.83 7.27
C ILE A 220 16.65 -2.85 6.68
N PRO A 221 16.68 -2.48 5.39
CA PRO A 221 15.69 -1.56 4.80
C PRO A 221 14.28 -2.11 4.84
N VAL A 222 14.14 -3.43 4.67
CA VAL A 222 12.86 -4.14 4.77
C VAL A 222 12.28 -4.00 6.18
N ILE A 223 13.12 -4.18 7.21
CA ILE A 223 12.72 -4.03 8.61
C ILE A 223 12.25 -2.60 8.89
N TYR A 224 13.00 -1.59 8.41
CA TYR A 224 12.62 -0.18 8.57
C TYR A 224 11.31 0.17 7.88
N THR A 225 11.13 -0.24 6.62
CA THR A 225 9.88 0.00 5.89
C THR A 225 8.69 -0.63 6.59
N ILE A 226 8.81 -1.89 7.03
CA ILE A 226 7.75 -2.60 7.74
C ILE A 226 7.45 -1.90 9.06
N GLY A 227 8.48 -1.57 9.85
CA GLY A 227 8.34 -0.85 11.11
C GLY A 227 7.63 0.49 10.94
N PHE A 228 7.98 1.25 9.91
CA PHE A 228 7.31 2.49 9.55
C PHE A 228 5.84 2.27 9.18
N CYS A 229 5.54 1.28 8.33
CA CYS A 229 4.16 0.98 7.92
C CYS A 229 3.28 0.59 9.13
N VAL A 230 3.81 -0.25 10.02
CA VAL A 230 3.13 -0.66 11.26
C VAL A 230 2.90 0.53 12.17
N PHE A 231 3.90 1.40 12.35
CA PHE A 231 3.77 2.63 13.13
C PHE A 231 2.65 3.53 12.59
N ILE A 232 2.63 3.79 11.28
CA ILE A 232 1.60 4.60 10.63
C ILE A 232 0.20 3.98 10.77
N PHE A 233 0.10 2.66 10.61
CA PHE A 233 -1.14 1.92 10.81
C PHE A 233 -1.69 2.12 12.23
N ILE A 234 -0.87 1.84 13.25
CA ILE A 234 -1.26 1.97 14.66
C ILE A 234 -1.65 3.41 14.99
N LEU A 235 -0.84 4.38 14.56
CA LEU A 235 -1.11 5.80 14.81
C LEU A 235 -2.45 6.23 14.20
N SER A 236 -2.69 5.87 12.93
CA SER A 236 -3.93 6.22 12.21
C SER A 236 -5.16 5.57 12.85
N LEU A 237 -5.04 4.32 13.30
CA LEU A 237 -6.08 3.61 14.04
C LEU A 237 -6.42 4.33 15.35
N LEU A 238 -5.41 4.66 16.16
CA LEU A 238 -5.61 5.35 17.44
C LEU A 238 -6.23 6.73 17.27
N LEU A 239 -5.77 7.50 16.28
CA LEU A 239 -6.33 8.82 15.96
C LEU A 239 -7.79 8.72 15.48
N THR A 240 -8.11 7.72 14.67
CA THR A 240 -9.48 7.42 14.23
C THR A 240 -10.38 7.13 15.44
N ILE A 241 -9.97 6.22 16.33
CA ILE A 241 -10.73 5.87 17.54
C ILE A 241 -10.92 7.10 18.42
N LYS A 242 -9.87 7.87 18.69
CA LYS A 242 -9.93 9.07 19.53
C LYS A 242 -10.90 10.10 18.95
N LYS A 243 -10.80 10.39 17.64
CA LYS A 243 -11.63 11.41 16.98
C LYS A 243 -13.11 11.03 17.01
N VAL A 244 -13.44 9.79 16.63
CA VAL A 244 -14.83 9.31 16.61
C VAL A 244 -15.40 9.27 18.04
N SER A 245 -14.61 8.85 19.03
CA SER A 245 -15.05 8.81 20.44
C SER A 245 -15.33 10.21 20.99
N TYR A 246 -14.47 11.19 20.70
CA TYR A 246 -14.65 12.58 21.15
C TYR A 246 -15.93 13.22 20.59
N GLU A 247 -16.21 13.02 19.30
CA GLU A 247 -17.40 13.60 18.65
C GLU A 247 -18.72 13.00 19.15
N LEU A 248 -18.69 11.80 19.73
CA LEU A 248 -19.84 11.15 20.34
C LEU A 248 -20.01 11.52 21.82
N GLY A 249 -18.91 11.58 22.57
CA GLY A 249 -18.90 12.06 23.96
C GLY A 249 -19.39 13.50 24.09
N GLY A 250 -18.95 14.38 23.19
CA GLY A 250 -19.39 15.79 23.18
C GLY A 250 -20.88 15.97 22.87
N LYS A 251 -21.48 15.11 22.03
CA LYS A 251 -22.92 15.17 21.70
C LYS A 251 -23.82 14.66 22.82
N ASN A 252 -23.40 13.66 23.59
CA ASN A 252 -24.16 13.17 24.74
C ASN A 252 -24.22 14.20 25.88
N ILE A 253 -23.15 14.99 26.05
CA ILE A 253 -23.12 16.11 27.02
C ILE A 253 -24.05 17.25 26.56
N ALA A 254 -24.06 17.59 25.26
CA ALA A 254 -24.95 18.62 24.72
C ALA A 254 -26.45 18.24 24.74
N LYS A 255 -26.79 16.96 24.56
CA LYS A 255 -28.17 16.48 24.73
C LYS A 255 -28.64 16.52 26.19
N SER A 256 -27.74 16.20 27.12
CA SER A 256 -27.99 16.28 28.57
C SER A 256 -28.24 17.72 29.06
N SER A 257 -27.52 18.70 28.53
CA SER A 257 -27.72 20.12 28.88
C SER A 257 -28.97 20.74 28.24
N SER A 258 -29.35 20.33 27.03
CA SER A 258 -30.58 20.81 26.37
C SER A 258 -31.87 20.24 26.97
N GLY A 259 -31.82 19.04 27.57
CA GLY A 259 -32.99 18.43 28.24
C GLY A 259 -33.34 19.07 29.59
N LYS A 260 -32.38 19.74 30.26
CA LYS A 260 -32.61 20.39 31.55
C LYS A 260 -33.30 21.75 31.49
N ASN A 261 -33.44 22.36 30.30
CA ASN A 261 -34.04 23.68 30.14
C ASN A 261 -35.53 23.66 29.74
N ILE A 262 -36.16 22.49 29.64
CA ILE A 262 -37.59 22.37 29.27
C ILE A 262 -38.49 22.05 30.49
N GLU A 263 -37.92 21.67 31.64
CA GLU A 263 -38.70 21.41 32.88
C GLU A 263 -38.87 22.62 33.80
N LYS A 264 -38.59 23.84 33.31
CA LYS A 264 -38.90 25.09 34.02
C LYS A 264 -39.55 26.10 33.07
N ALA A 265 -40.78 25.81 32.65
CA ALA A 265 -41.73 26.79 32.14
C ALA A 265 -43.13 26.36 32.56
#